data_AF-A0A7C6P2C4-F1
#
_entry.id   AF-A0A7C6P2C4-F1
#
_cell.length_a   1.000
_cell.length_b   1.000
_cell.length_c   1.000
_cell.angle_alpha   90.00
_cell.angle_beta   90.00
_cell.angle_gamma   90.00
#
_symmetry.space_group_name_H-M   'P 1'
#
loop_
_entity.id
_entity.type
_entity.pdbx_description
1 polymer ?
#
loop_
_entity_poly.entity_id
_entity_poly.type
_entity_poly.pdbx_seq_one_letter_code
_entity_poly.pdbx_strand_id
1 'polypeptide(L)'
;MSSNLKRYRIEKIGNLSLYEQYKILECLLEVGDRVLFHRFNTKLCEIKPRVLEKLKNEIFEEFCMGILYFYPENKKILYSNIKELLCLCKNKYKTVDTVDELLSKLLIQNEEIMSWVETDKIKLMVFEAFNFNNYDLDEIRWREERIVFENKYYLDEGGIKRSTSSSIWYCPLNCEEIIQSMKNEVQYSCIILNEKAKFSKYSYACHYEETAEDYDLLIFDKNERFYKNVIPKLLKLDKKIIESLKED
;
A
#
# COMPACT_ATOMS: atom_id res chain seq x y z
N MET A 1 -30.34 -17.55 -5.95
CA MET A 1 -29.82 -17.45 -7.33
C MET A 1 -28.33 -17.20 -7.23
N SER A 2 -27.48 -18.21 -7.44
CA SER A 2 -26.04 -18.00 -7.51
C SER A 2 -25.75 -17.25 -8.81
N SER A 3 -25.20 -16.04 -8.70
CA SER A 3 -24.60 -15.40 -9.86
C SER A 3 -23.39 -16.26 -10.26
N ASN A 4 -23.35 -16.74 -11.50
CA ASN A 4 -22.15 -17.31 -12.09
C ASN A 4 -21.12 -16.18 -12.21
N LEU A 5 -20.37 -15.96 -11.14
CA LEU A 5 -19.27 -15.01 -11.12
C LEU A 5 -18.09 -15.76 -11.74
N LYS A 6 -17.65 -15.37 -12.94
CA LYS A 6 -16.45 -15.97 -13.53
C LYS A 6 -15.23 -15.42 -12.84
N ARG A 7 -14.29 -16.30 -12.48
CA ARG A 7 -13.05 -15.95 -11.79
C ARG A 7 -11.89 -16.14 -12.76
N TYR A 8 -11.03 -15.14 -12.78
CA TYR A 8 -9.76 -15.16 -13.50
C TYR A 8 -8.64 -14.88 -12.51
N ARG A 9 -7.50 -15.53 -12.69
CA ARG A 9 -6.31 -15.39 -11.84
C ARG A 9 -5.13 -15.02 -12.73
N ILE A 10 -4.45 -13.93 -12.43
CA ILE A 10 -3.14 -13.60 -13.01
C ILE A 10 -2.10 -13.95 -11.96
N GLU A 11 -1.34 -15.00 -12.21
CA GLU A 11 -0.35 -15.50 -11.25
C GLU A 11 0.91 -14.65 -11.23
N LYS A 12 1.54 -14.60 -10.06
CA LYS A 12 2.87 -14.00 -9.85
C LYS A 12 2.96 -12.53 -10.26
N ILE A 13 1.91 -11.78 -9.92
CA ILE A 13 1.79 -10.37 -10.27
C ILE A 13 2.68 -9.47 -9.41
N GLY A 14 3.08 -9.90 -8.21
CA GLY A 14 3.97 -9.12 -7.34
C GLY A 14 5.40 -8.99 -7.89
N ASN A 15 5.80 -9.86 -8.83
CA ASN A 15 7.04 -9.69 -9.60
C ASN A 15 6.99 -8.53 -10.63
N LEU A 16 5.81 -7.96 -10.90
CA LEU A 16 5.67 -6.82 -11.82
C LEU A 16 5.83 -5.49 -11.07
N SER A 17 6.33 -4.47 -11.74
CA SER A 17 6.32 -3.10 -11.21
C SER A 17 4.88 -2.59 -11.02
N LEU A 18 4.66 -1.69 -10.04
CA LEU A 18 3.33 -1.10 -9.81
C LEU A 18 2.72 -0.48 -11.07
N TYR A 19 3.53 0.05 -11.99
CA TYR A 19 3.06 0.59 -13.25
C TYR A 19 2.54 -0.51 -14.19
N GLU A 20 3.22 -1.65 -14.28
CA GLU A 20 2.76 -2.81 -15.06
C GLU A 20 1.48 -3.41 -14.46
N GLN A 21 1.41 -3.49 -13.13
CA GLN A 21 0.18 -3.89 -12.43
C GLN A 21 -0.98 -2.93 -12.71
N TYR A 22 -0.72 -1.62 -12.70
CA TYR A 22 -1.70 -0.61 -13.09
C TYR A 22 -2.17 -0.82 -14.54
N LYS A 23 -1.28 -1.16 -15.47
CA LYS A 23 -1.66 -1.43 -16.87
C LYS A 23 -2.60 -2.63 -17.00
N ILE A 24 -2.45 -3.65 -16.16
CA ILE A 24 -3.39 -4.77 -16.07
C ILE A 24 -4.77 -4.27 -15.59
N LEU A 25 -4.81 -3.45 -14.53
CA LEU A 25 -6.06 -2.87 -14.03
C LEU A 25 -6.73 -1.95 -15.08
N GLU A 26 -5.94 -1.17 -15.82
CA GLU A 26 -6.40 -0.30 -16.91
C GLU A 26 -7.07 -1.10 -18.04
N CYS A 27 -6.66 -2.35 -18.29
CA CYS A 27 -7.32 -3.22 -19.26
C CYS A 27 -8.78 -3.55 -18.89
N LEU A 28 -9.11 -3.51 -17.60
CA LEU A 28 -10.47 -3.77 -17.12
C LEU A 28 -11.41 -2.57 -17.29
N LEU A 29 -10.88 -1.36 -17.49
CA LEU A 29 -11.67 -0.14 -17.60
C LEU A 29 -12.32 0.00 -18.99
N GLU A 30 -13.62 0.34 -19.01
CA GLU A 30 -14.34 0.82 -20.20
C GLU A 30 -14.58 2.34 -20.13
N VAL A 31 -15.05 2.92 -21.24
CA VAL A 31 -15.34 4.36 -21.29
C VAL A 31 -16.42 4.71 -20.28
N GLY A 32 -16.11 5.62 -19.35
CA GLY A 32 -17.00 6.04 -18.28
C GLY A 32 -16.99 5.13 -17.05
N ASP A 33 -16.07 4.17 -16.98
CA ASP A 33 -15.79 3.43 -15.76
C ASP A 33 -14.87 4.21 -14.81
N ARG A 34 -14.97 3.89 -13.53
CA ARG A 34 -14.08 4.32 -12.46
C ARG A 34 -13.67 3.13 -11.60
N VAL A 35 -12.51 3.26 -10.97
CA VAL A 35 -12.02 2.31 -9.97
C VAL A 35 -12.37 2.83 -8.58
N LEU A 36 -12.97 1.98 -7.74
CA LEU A 36 -13.12 2.26 -6.31
C LEU A 36 -12.25 1.31 -5.51
N PHE A 37 -11.31 1.86 -4.75
CA PHE A 37 -10.49 1.10 -3.82
C PHE A 37 -11.22 0.93 -2.50
N HIS A 38 -11.07 -0.25 -1.93
CA HIS A 38 -11.53 -0.59 -0.58
C HIS A 38 -10.40 -0.40 0.41
N ARG A 39 -10.74 0.14 1.57
CA ARG A 39 -9.92 0.02 2.78
C ARG A 39 -10.83 -0.23 3.96
N PHE A 40 -10.30 -0.88 4.99
CA PHE A 40 -10.96 -0.89 6.28
C PHE A 40 -10.96 0.52 6.87
N ASN A 41 -12.05 0.91 7.51
CA ASN A 41 -12.08 2.13 8.30
C ASN A 41 -11.28 1.89 9.59
N THR A 42 -9.97 1.87 9.46
CA THR A 42 -9.09 2.17 10.58
C THR A 42 -9.33 3.64 10.86
N LYS A 43 -10.04 3.96 11.95
CA LYS A 43 -10.41 5.32 12.35
C LYS A 43 -9.22 6.24 12.66
N LEU A 44 -8.07 6.09 12.01
CA LEU A 44 -6.89 6.97 12.06
C LEU A 44 -7.28 8.44 11.89
N CYS A 45 -8.31 8.72 11.09
CA CYS A 45 -8.84 10.06 10.80
C CYS A 45 -9.74 10.62 11.92
N GLU A 46 -10.33 9.77 12.77
CA GLU A 46 -11.07 10.19 13.97
C GLU A 46 -10.16 10.29 15.21
N ILE A 47 -8.92 9.85 15.10
CA ILE A 47 -7.94 10.02 16.15
C ILE A 47 -7.66 11.52 16.25
N LYS A 48 -8.13 12.14 17.34
CA LYS A 48 -7.79 13.52 17.69
C LYS A 48 -6.29 13.71 17.45
N PRO A 49 -5.82 14.81 16.83
CA PRO A 49 -4.41 14.99 16.49
C PRO A 49 -3.43 14.61 17.61
N ARG A 50 -3.78 14.91 18.86
CA ARG A 50 -3.01 14.51 20.06
C ARG A 50 -2.90 13.01 20.29
N VAL A 51 -3.94 12.24 20.02
CA VAL A 51 -3.94 10.78 20.15
C VAL A 51 -3.20 10.15 18.96
N LEU A 52 -3.26 10.77 17.78
CA LEU A 52 -2.53 10.31 16.60
C LEU A 52 -1.04 10.55 16.78
N GLU A 53 -0.69 11.72 17.30
CA GLU A 53 0.67 12.05 17.72
C GLU A 53 1.14 11.10 18.82
N LYS A 54 0.29 10.74 19.79
CA LYS A 54 0.62 9.74 20.80
C LYS A 54 0.85 8.35 20.21
N LEU A 55 0.00 7.88 19.30
CA LEU A 55 0.19 6.59 18.61
C LEU A 55 1.43 6.61 17.72
N LYS A 56 1.68 7.70 16.99
CA LYS A 56 2.93 7.89 16.23
C LYS A 56 4.13 7.82 17.16
N ASN A 57 4.05 8.37 18.36
CA ASN A 57 5.10 8.29 19.36
C ASN A 57 5.29 6.86 19.88
N GLU A 58 4.21 6.16 20.21
CA GLU A 58 4.25 4.78 20.69
C GLU A 58 4.82 3.84 19.63
N ILE A 59 4.35 3.94 18.37
CA ILE A 59 4.85 3.13 17.26
C ILE A 59 6.31 3.48 16.94
N PHE A 60 6.67 4.77 16.97
CA PHE A 60 8.05 5.19 16.77
C PHE A 60 8.96 4.70 17.89
N GLU A 61 8.50 4.71 19.13
CA GLU A 61 9.21 4.16 20.29
C GLU A 61 9.35 2.63 20.17
N GLU A 62 8.30 1.90 19.79
CA GLU A 62 8.35 0.47 19.52
C GLU A 62 9.29 0.13 18.36
N PHE A 63 9.24 0.91 17.27
CA PHE A 63 10.16 0.79 16.15
C PHE A 63 11.61 1.00 16.60
N CYS A 64 11.88 2.06 17.37
CA CYS A 64 13.19 2.28 17.98
C CYS A 64 13.60 1.10 18.88
N MET A 65 12.70 0.60 19.73
CA MET A 65 13.00 -0.50 20.64
C MET A 65 13.28 -1.82 19.89
N GLY A 66 12.52 -2.11 18.84
CA GLY A 66 12.73 -3.28 17.98
C GLY A 66 14.05 -3.19 17.22
N ILE A 67 14.39 -2.00 16.72
CA ILE A 67 15.67 -1.69 16.08
C ILE A 67 16.86 -1.94 17.01
N LEU A 68 16.73 -1.52 18.26
CA LEU A 68 17.79 -1.61 19.28
C LEU A 68 17.97 -3.02 19.82
N TYR A 69 16.94 -3.87 19.73
CA TYR A 69 16.94 -5.24 20.23
C TYR A 69 17.95 -6.16 19.51
N PHE A 70 18.26 -5.89 18.23
CA PHE A 70 19.08 -6.78 17.40
C PHE A 70 20.59 -6.65 17.57
N TYR A 71 21.06 -5.82 18.50
CA TYR A 71 22.49 -5.54 18.61
C TYR A 71 23.08 -5.69 20.03
N PRO A 72 24.40 -5.92 20.14
CA PRO A 72 25.04 -6.25 21.43
C PRO A 72 25.20 -5.04 22.36
N GLU A 73 25.27 -5.30 23.67
CA GLU A 73 25.33 -4.27 24.73
C GLU A 73 26.50 -3.29 24.63
N ASN A 74 27.62 -3.67 24.01
CA ASN A 74 28.81 -2.83 23.86
C ASN A 74 28.60 -1.61 22.94
N LYS A 75 27.45 -1.51 22.28
CA LYS A 75 27.08 -0.43 21.36
C LYS A 75 26.04 0.56 21.94
N LYS A 76 25.81 0.53 23.26
CA LYS A 76 24.88 1.42 24.00
C LYS A 76 25.02 2.92 23.68
N ILE A 77 26.24 3.42 23.47
CA ILE A 77 26.49 4.84 23.14
C ILE A 77 25.95 5.18 21.74
N LEU A 78 26.25 4.33 20.76
CA LEU A 78 25.73 4.45 19.40
C LEU A 78 24.19 4.43 19.39
N TYR A 79 23.56 3.60 20.22
CA TYR A 79 22.10 3.55 20.36
C TYR A 79 21.50 4.80 20.95
N SER A 80 22.13 5.38 21.96
CA SER A 80 21.71 6.66 22.51
C SER A 80 21.76 7.75 21.44
N ASN A 81 22.82 7.76 20.63
CA ASN A 81 23.03 8.75 19.58
C ASN A 81 22.05 8.56 18.40
N ILE A 82 21.79 7.33 17.97
CA ILE A 82 20.78 7.03 16.92
C ILE A 82 19.39 7.42 17.42
N LYS A 83 19.02 7.08 18.66
CA LYS A 83 17.75 7.48 19.26
C LYS A 83 17.59 9.00 19.32
N GLU A 84 18.66 9.71 19.68
CA GLU A 84 18.67 11.17 19.69
C GLU A 84 18.51 11.76 18.27
N LEU A 85 19.21 11.21 17.28
CA LEU A 85 19.06 11.59 15.87
C LEU A 85 17.62 11.38 15.38
N LEU A 86 17.04 10.23 15.69
CA LEU A 86 15.65 9.89 15.38
C LEU A 86 14.67 10.89 16.04
N CYS A 87 14.86 11.21 17.32
CA CYS A 87 14.08 12.25 18.02
C CYS A 87 14.25 13.65 17.40
N LEU A 88 15.46 13.99 16.92
CA LEU A 88 15.73 15.25 16.23
C LEU A 88 15.05 15.32 14.85
N CYS A 89 14.92 14.19 14.15
CA CYS A 89 14.19 14.09 12.89
C CYS A 89 12.67 14.26 13.09
N LYS A 90 12.14 13.78 14.21
CA LYS A 90 10.73 13.94 14.60
C LYS A 90 10.33 15.39 14.89
N ASN A 91 11.18 16.14 15.60
CA ASN A 91 10.81 17.45 16.16
C ASN A 91 11.11 18.65 15.23
N LYS A 92 11.86 18.44 14.15
CA LYS A 92 12.21 19.48 13.17
C LYS A 92 12.06 18.87 11.79
N TYR A 93 11.10 19.35 10.99
CA TYR A 93 11.00 19.02 9.57
C TYR A 93 12.37 19.25 8.90
N LYS A 94 13.15 18.18 8.75
CA LYS A 94 14.50 18.19 8.20
C LYS A 94 14.41 17.51 6.86
N THR A 95 14.96 18.11 5.82
CA THR A 95 15.02 17.48 4.49
C THR A 95 15.82 16.17 4.57
N VAL A 96 15.63 15.28 3.59
CA VAL A 96 16.47 14.07 3.42
C VAL A 96 17.95 14.43 3.51
N ASP A 97 18.37 15.52 2.87
CA ASP A 97 19.76 16.01 2.88
C ASP A 97 20.26 16.35 4.30
N THR A 98 19.39 16.96 5.13
CA THR A 98 19.75 17.33 6.50
C THR A 98 19.86 16.10 7.40
N VAL A 99 19.02 15.09 7.17
CA VAL A 99 19.09 13.81 7.87
C VAL A 99 20.36 13.06 7.48
N ASP A 100 20.70 13.04 6.19
CA ASP A 100 21.91 12.40 5.67
C ASP A 100 23.19 13.05 6.22
N GLU A 101 23.23 14.38 6.29
CA GLU A 101 24.38 15.11 6.85
C GLU A 101 24.58 14.81 8.33
N LEU A 102 23.50 14.82 9.13
CA LEU A 102 23.56 14.53 10.56
C LEU A 102 23.94 13.08 10.83
N LEU A 103 23.39 12.17 10.04
CA LEU A 103 23.71 10.76 10.14
C LEU A 103 25.17 10.52 9.77
N SER A 104 25.65 11.11 8.68
CA SER A 104 27.06 10.99 8.25
C SER A 104 28.02 11.47 9.33
N LYS A 105 27.75 12.62 9.98
CA LYS A 105 28.55 13.10 11.12
C LYS A 105 28.55 12.11 12.30
N LEU A 106 27.40 11.54 12.61
CA LEU A 106 27.25 10.57 13.70
C LEU A 106 27.98 9.26 13.41
N LEU A 107 27.93 8.78 12.16
CA LEU A 107 28.63 7.58 11.74
C LEU A 107 30.15 7.77 11.78
N ILE A 108 30.66 8.91 11.31
CA ILE A 108 32.10 9.27 11.37
C ILE A 108 32.58 9.31 12.83
N GLN A 109 31.80 9.88 13.75
CA GLN A 109 32.15 9.91 15.18
C GLN A 109 32.20 8.52 15.85
N ASN A 110 31.65 7.49 15.21
CA ASN A 110 31.56 6.14 15.73
C ASN A 110 32.19 5.09 14.78
N GLU A 111 33.07 5.52 13.88
CA GLU A 111 33.72 4.69 12.85
C GLU A 111 34.40 3.45 13.45
N GLU A 112 35.10 3.61 14.58
CA GLU A 112 35.85 2.53 15.24
C GLU A 112 34.95 1.43 15.84
N ILE A 113 33.64 1.70 15.95
CA ILE A 113 32.67 0.83 16.62
C ILE A 113 31.82 0.04 15.59
N MET A 114 31.93 0.36 14.29
CA MET A 114 31.02 -0.14 13.27
C MET A 114 31.72 -0.71 12.04
N SER A 115 31.21 -1.84 11.56
CA SER A 115 31.49 -2.32 10.21
C SER A 115 30.66 -1.57 9.17
N TRP A 116 31.12 -1.57 7.92
CA TRP A 116 30.38 -1.01 6.78
C TRP A 116 28.94 -1.55 6.65
N VAL A 117 28.74 -2.84 6.91
CA VAL A 117 27.42 -3.49 6.87
C VAL A 117 26.47 -2.92 7.93
N GLU A 118 27.00 -2.54 9.10
CA GLU A 118 26.20 -1.96 10.19
C GLU A 118 25.85 -0.51 9.90
N THR A 119 26.78 0.24 9.31
CA THR A 119 26.57 1.61 8.82
C THR A 119 25.41 1.68 7.82
N ASP A 120 25.37 0.79 6.83
CA ASP A 120 24.31 0.77 5.82
C ASP A 120 22.95 0.40 6.41
N LYS A 121 22.92 -0.56 7.36
CA LYS A 121 21.70 -0.88 8.09
C LYS A 121 21.18 0.32 8.88
N ILE A 122 22.04 1.02 9.62
CA ILE A 122 21.66 2.21 10.40
C ILE A 122 21.12 3.30 9.47
N LYS A 123 21.72 3.51 8.29
CA LYS A 123 21.21 4.42 7.27
C LYS A 123 19.80 4.07 6.83
N LEU A 124 19.59 2.84 6.38
CA LEU A 124 18.28 2.36 5.97
C LEU A 124 17.23 2.60 7.07
N MET A 125 17.57 2.24 8.30
CA MET A 125 16.69 2.32 9.46
C MET A 125 16.32 3.78 9.82
N VAL A 126 17.29 4.71 9.77
CA VAL A 126 17.03 6.12 10.04
C VAL A 126 16.17 6.75 8.95
N PHE A 127 16.38 6.38 7.69
CA PHE A 127 15.55 6.85 6.57
C PHE A 127 14.13 6.26 6.61
N GLU A 128 13.97 4.98 6.97
CA GLU A 128 12.65 4.38 7.19
C GLU A 128 11.89 5.07 8.33
N ALA A 129 12.55 5.34 9.47
CA ALA A 129 11.96 6.08 10.58
C ALA A 129 11.58 7.52 10.20
N PHE A 130 12.43 8.18 9.42
CA PHE A 130 12.17 9.52 8.89
C PHE A 130 10.96 9.53 7.96
N ASN A 131 10.85 8.54 7.07
CA ASN A 131 9.70 8.37 6.19
C ASN A 131 8.42 8.04 6.97
N PHE A 132 8.54 7.30 8.08
CA PHE A 132 7.40 7.02 8.96
C PHE A 132 6.86 8.29 9.65
N ASN A 133 7.71 9.25 10.01
CA ASN A 133 7.26 10.54 10.53
C ASN A 133 6.64 11.44 9.44
N ASN A 134 7.05 11.24 8.18
CA ASN A 134 6.45 11.84 6.99
C ASN A 134 5.30 11.00 6.42
N TYR A 135 4.39 10.50 7.27
CA TYR A 135 3.05 10.13 6.79
C TYR A 135 2.48 11.32 6.04
N ASP A 136 2.34 11.19 4.72
CA ASP A 136 1.96 12.28 3.86
C ASP A 136 0.53 12.70 4.22
N LEU A 137 0.41 13.83 4.91
CA LEU A 137 -0.89 14.38 5.30
C LEU A 137 -1.70 14.78 4.08
N ASP A 138 -1.03 15.15 2.98
CA ASP A 138 -1.69 15.38 1.70
C ASP A 138 -2.20 14.05 1.12
N GLU A 139 -1.46 12.95 1.32
CA GLU A 139 -1.90 11.59 0.94
C GLU A 139 -3.13 11.09 1.72
N ILE A 140 -3.20 11.39 3.02
CA ILE A 140 -4.40 11.10 3.81
C ILE A 140 -5.53 12.01 3.34
N ARG A 141 -5.26 13.32 3.20
CA ARG A 141 -6.26 14.33 2.89
C ARG A 141 -6.91 14.11 1.53
N TRP A 142 -6.14 13.85 0.48
CA TRP A 142 -6.74 13.59 -0.83
C TRP A 142 -7.59 12.32 -0.78
N ARG A 143 -7.13 11.24 -0.14
CA ARG A 143 -7.92 10.00 0.00
C ARG A 143 -9.26 10.25 0.72
N GLU A 144 -9.27 11.05 1.79
CA GLU A 144 -10.50 11.47 2.47
C GLU A 144 -11.43 12.27 1.55
N GLU A 145 -10.88 13.22 0.78
CA GLU A 145 -11.62 14.01 -0.22
C GLU A 145 -12.17 13.15 -1.37
N ARG A 146 -11.65 11.93 -1.57
CA ARG A 146 -12.10 10.96 -2.58
C ARG A 146 -13.06 9.90 -2.05
N ILE A 147 -13.46 9.95 -0.78
CA ILE A 147 -14.44 8.98 -0.24
C ILE A 147 -15.77 9.14 -0.98
N VAL A 148 -16.22 8.05 -1.61
CA VAL A 148 -17.49 8.02 -2.32
C VAL A 148 -18.60 7.58 -1.37
N PHE A 149 -18.36 6.54 -0.58
CA PHE A 149 -19.28 6.09 0.44
C PHE A 149 -18.60 5.20 1.48
N GLU A 150 -19.24 5.11 2.64
CA GLU A 150 -18.91 4.16 3.68
C GLU A 150 -20.01 3.10 3.80
N ASN A 151 -19.63 1.86 4.11
CA ASN A 151 -20.59 0.82 4.39
C ASN A 151 -20.04 -0.19 5.43
N LYS A 152 -20.85 -1.18 5.78
CA LYS A 152 -20.44 -2.27 6.70
C LYS A 152 -20.13 -3.55 5.94
N TYR A 153 -19.63 -3.44 4.71
CA TYR A 153 -19.48 -4.58 3.83
C TYR A 153 -18.17 -4.55 3.03
N TYR A 154 -17.60 -5.70 2.74
CA TYR A 154 -16.47 -5.86 1.83
C TYR A 154 -16.73 -7.04 0.89
N LEU A 155 -15.88 -7.23 -0.12
CA LEU A 155 -15.90 -8.42 -0.96
C LEU A 155 -14.80 -9.36 -0.46
N ASP A 156 -15.14 -10.61 -0.19
CA ASP A 156 -14.13 -11.63 0.15
C ASP A 156 -13.40 -12.13 -1.11
N GLU A 157 -12.47 -13.06 -0.88
CA GLU A 157 -11.70 -13.79 -1.90
C GLU A 157 -12.57 -14.55 -2.93
N GLY A 158 -13.88 -14.68 -2.71
CA GLY A 158 -14.84 -15.22 -3.67
C GLY A 158 -15.63 -14.16 -4.45
N GLY A 159 -15.32 -12.88 -4.25
CA GLY A 159 -16.12 -11.77 -4.76
C GLY A 159 -17.51 -11.68 -4.10
N ILE A 160 -17.69 -12.32 -2.94
CA ILE A 160 -18.95 -12.38 -2.20
C ILE A 160 -18.98 -11.27 -1.17
N LYS A 161 -20.12 -10.59 -1.09
CA LYS A 161 -20.37 -9.55 -0.09
C LYS A 161 -20.36 -10.14 1.33
N ARG A 162 -19.41 -9.71 2.17
CA ARG A 162 -19.31 -10.02 3.60
C ARG A 162 -19.56 -8.79 4.46
N SER A 163 -19.95 -8.98 5.72
CA SER A 163 -20.12 -7.90 6.70
C SER A 163 -18.83 -7.61 7.45
N THR A 164 -18.55 -6.35 7.73
CA THR A 164 -17.43 -5.87 8.58
C THR A 164 -17.85 -4.68 9.44
N SER A 165 -17.00 -4.28 10.39
CA SER A 165 -17.25 -3.17 11.32
C SER A 165 -17.42 -1.83 10.58
N SER A 166 -16.56 -1.53 9.61
CA SER A 166 -16.67 -0.37 8.72
C SER A 166 -15.68 -0.46 7.55
N SER A 167 -16.18 -0.23 6.33
CA SER A 167 -15.43 -0.20 5.07
C SER A 167 -15.58 1.16 4.41
N ILE A 168 -14.48 1.69 3.91
CA ILE A 168 -14.44 2.92 3.11
C ILE A 168 -14.18 2.55 1.66
N TRP A 169 -14.92 3.20 0.76
CA TRP A 169 -14.70 3.10 -0.68
C TRP A 169 -14.40 4.48 -1.23
N TYR A 170 -13.25 4.63 -1.88
CA TYR A 170 -12.78 5.92 -2.40
C TYR A 170 -12.39 5.81 -3.88
N CYS A 171 -12.51 6.91 -4.61
CA CYS A 171 -12.31 6.99 -6.06
C CYS A 171 -11.10 7.85 -6.41
N PRO A 172 -9.94 7.23 -6.72
CA PRO A 172 -8.86 7.94 -7.39
C PRO A 172 -9.34 8.61 -8.69
N LEU A 173 -8.79 9.78 -9.02
CA LEU A 173 -9.18 10.57 -10.21
C LEU A 173 -8.25 10.40 -11.41
N ASN A 174 -6.99 10.02 -11.18
CA ASN A 174 -5.96 9.92 -12.20
C ASN A 174 -5.06 8.69 -11.97
N CYS A 175 -4.16 8.44 -12.93
CA CYS A 175 -3.27 7.28 -12.84
C CYS A 175 -2.31 7.37 -11.65
N GLU A 176 -1.87 8.58 -11.26
CA GLU A 176 -1.02 8.77 -10.09
C GLU A 176 -1.72 8.35 -8.79
N GLU A 177 -2.95 8.81 -8.55
CA GLU A 177 -3.76 8.45 -7.39
C GLU A 177 -4.09 6.93 -7.36
N ILE A 178 -4.26 6.29 -8.52
CA ILE A 178 -4.47 4.84 -8.62
C ILE A 178 -3.21 4.07 -8.19
N ILE A 179 -2.05 4.41 -8.76
CA ILE A 179 -0.77 3.78 -8.42
C ILE A 179 -0.44 4.00 -6.94
N GLN A 180 -0.71 5.20 -6.42
CA GLN A 180 -0.53 5.51 -5.00
C GLN A 180 -1.47 4.67 -4.12
N SER A 181 -2.71 4.43 -4.55
CA SER A 181 -3.64 3.54 -3.85
C SER A 181 -3.13 2.10 -3.80
N MET A 182 -2.61 1.59 -4.92
CA MET A 182 -2.03 0.24 -4.99
C MET A 182 -0.79 0.08 -4.11
N LYS A 183 0.03 1.14 -4.01
CA LYS A 183 1.22 1.15 -3.14
C LYS A 183 0.85 1.09 -1.65
N ASN A 184 -0.20 1.80 -1.25
CA ASN A 184 -0.58 1.94 0.16
C ASN A 184 -1.34 0.75 0.70
N GLU A 185 -2.08 0.07 -0.15
CA GLU A 185 -2.89 -1.09 0.20
C GLU A 185 -2.22 -2.34 -0.39
N VAL A 186 -1.19 -2.88 0.29
CA VAL A 186 -0.37 -4.00 -0.21
C VAL A 186 -1.21 -5.21 -0.67
N GLN A 187 -2.35 -5.43 -0.01
CA GLN A 187 -3.38 -6.41 -0.41
C GLN A 187 -4.66 -5.69 -0.83
N TYR A 188 -4.56 -4.82 -1.84
CA TYR A 188 -5.70 -4.00 -2.23
C TYR A 188 -6.87 -4.85 -2.73
N SER A 189 -8.06 -4.35 -2.42
CA SER A 189 -9.30 -4.81 -3.04
C SER A 189 -9.93 -3.62 -3.76
N CYS A 190 -10.37 -3.80 -5.00
CA CYS A 190 -11.02 -2.73 -5.73
C CYS A 190 -12.17 -3.25 -6.59
N ILE A 191 -13.06 -2.35 -6.98
CA ILE A 191 -14.12 -2.63 -7.95
C ILE A 191 -14.06 -1.65 -9.10
N ILE A 192 -14.51 -2.10 -10.26
CA ILE A 192 -14.66 -1.30 -11.46
C ILE A 192 -16.13 -1.21 -11.78
N LEU A 193 -16.64 0.01 -11.90
CA LEU A 193 -18.04 0.26 -12.23
C LEU A 193 -18.18 1.54 -13.03
N ASN A 194 -19.25 1.62 -13.81
CA ASN A 194 -19.64 2.86 -14.48
C ASN A 194 -19.84 3.98 -13.44
N GLU A 195 -19.42 5.21 -13.77
CA GLU A 195 -19.45 6.37 -12.87
C GLU A 195 -20.84 6.62 -12.25
N LYS A 196 -21.90 6.34 -13.01
CA LYS A 196 -23.31 6.53 -12.58
C LYS A 196 -23.94 5.28 -11.95
N ALA A 197 -23.20 4.17 -11.89
CA ALA A 197 -23.71 2.91 -11.37
C ALA A 197 -23.67 2.86 -9.82
N LYS A 198 -24.60 2.08 -9.26
CA LYS A 198 -24.58 1.71 -7.83
C LYS A 198 -23.53 0.63 -7.60
N PHE A 199 -22.99 0.55 -6.37
CA PHE A 199 -21.99 -0.45 -5.96
C PHE A 199 -22.31 -1.89 -6.40
N SER A 200 -23.57 -2.33 -6.26
CA SER A 200 -23.99 -3.69 -6.62
C SER A 200 -23.93 -4.00 -8.12
N LYS A 201 -23.72 -2.99 -8.96
CA LYS A 201 -23.64 -3.07 -10.42
C LYS A 201 -22.19 -2.94 -10.94
N TYR A 202 -21.20 -3.30 -10.12
CA TYR A 202 -19.82 -3.37 -10.59
C TYR A 202 -19.67 -4.32 -11.79
N SER A 203 -18.77 -3.97 -12.71
CA SER A 203 -18.38 -4.78 -13.87
C SER A 203 -17.38 -5.84 -13.45
N TYR A 204 -16.32 -5.42 -12.74
CA TYR A 204 -15.27 -6.28 -12.22
C TYR A 204 -15.03 -6.01 -10.74
N ALA A 205 -14.65 -7.04 -9.99
CA ALA A 205 -14.02 -6.90 -8.68
C ALA A 205 -12.62 -7.50 -8.76
N CYS A 206 -11.66 -6.88 -8.09
CA CYS A 206 -10.27 -7.31 -8.07
C CYS A 206 -9.81 -7.49 -6.63
N HIS A 207 -9.01 -8.52 -6.37
CA HIS A 207 -8.42 -8.79 -5.07
C HIS A 207 -6.99 -9.26 -5.24
N TYR A 208 -6.07 -8.65 -4.49
CA TYR A 208 -4.69 -9.13 -4.36
C TYR A 208 -4.61 -10.24 -3.32
N GLU A 209 -4.31 -11.46 -3.78
CA GLU A 209 -4.18 -12.65 -2.93
C GLU A 209 -2.69 -12.92 -2.67
N GLU A 210 -2.29 -12.95 -1.40
CA GLU A 210 -0.94 -13.37 -1.02
C GLU A 210 -0.78 -14.89 -1.22
N THR A 211 0.31 -15.30 -1.84
CA THR A 211 0.70 -16.70 -2.02
C THR A 211 1.98 -17.00 -1.26
N ALA A 212 2.40 -18.27 -1.20
CA ALA A 212 3.61 -18.67 -0.50
C ALA A 212 4.91 -18.04 -1.07
N GLU A 213 4.90 -17.64 -2.34
CA GLU A 213 6.10 -17.15 -3.05
C GLU A 213 5.96 -15.73 -3.58
N ASP A 214 4.74 -15.25 -3.85
CA ASP A 214 4.46 -13.97 -4.51
C ASP A 214 3.00 -13.53 -4.23
N TYR A 215 2.46 -12.60 -5.02
CA TYR A 215 1.04 -12.24 -5.05
C TYR A 215 0.38 -12.65 -6.36
N ASP A 216 -0.90 -13.00 -6.29
CA ASP A 216 -1.78 -13.23 -7.44
C ASP A 216 -2.86 -12.15 -7.50
N LEU A 217 -3.28 -11.77 -8.72
CA LEU A 217 -4.44 -10.90 -8.92
C LEU A 217 -5.65 -11.74 -9.31
N LEU A 218 -6.65 -11.75 -8.44
CA LEU A 218 -7.95 -12.33 -8.72
C LEU A 218 -8.86 -11.29 -9.35
N ILE A 219 -9.51 -11.64 -10.45
CA ILE A 219 -10.45 -10.79 -11.19
C ILE A 219 -11.77 -11.54 -11.31
N PHE A 220 -12.81 -10.94 -10.75
CA PHE A 220 -14.17 -11.45 -10.78
C PHE A 220 -14.98 -10.69 -11.82
N ASP A 221 -15.41 -11.38 -12.86
CA ASP A 221 -16.25 -10.84 -13.90
C ASP A 221 -17.71 -11.19 -13.66
N LYS A 222 -18.51 -10.16 -13.42
CA LYS A 222 -19.94 -10.31 -13.15
C LYS A 222 -20.78 -10.42 -14.41
N ASN A 223 -20.28 -9.94 -15.54
CA ASN A 223 -21.04 -9.79 -16.78
C ASN A 223 -20.54 -10.70 -17.92
N GLU A 224 -19.55 -11.55 -17.66
CA GLU A 224 -18.96 -12.50 -18.62
C GLU A 224 -18.41 -11.80 -19.89
N ARG A 225 -17.76 -10.65 -19.71
CA ARG A 225 -17.18 -9.82 -20.77
C ARG A 225 -15.65 -9.86 -20.83
N PHE A 226 -14.99 -10.53 -19.91
CA PHE A 226 -13.53 -10.55 -19.77
C PHE A 226 -12.82 -10.93 -21.08
N TYR A 227 -13.22 -12.02 -21.71
CA TYR A 227 -12.65 -12.46 -23.00
C TYR A 227 -12.84 -11.44 -24.12
N LYS A 228 -13.99 -10.77 -24.17
CA LYS A 228 -14.31 -9.82 -25.23
C LYS A 228 -13.60 -8.48 -25.03
N ASN A 229 -13.52 -8.01 -23.80
CA ASN A 229 -13.17 -6.63 -23.49
C ASN A 229 -11.78 -6.47 -22.87
N VAL A 230 -11.25 -7.51 -22.21
CA VAL A 230 -10.01 -7.46 -21.42
C VAL A 230 -8.87 -8.19 -22.12
N ILE A 231 -9.08 -9.44 -22.56
CA ILE A 231 -8.04 -10.24 -23.24
C ILE A 231 -7.37 -9.51 -24.42
N PRO A 232 -8.10 -8.84 -25.33
CA PRO A 232 -7.47 -8.13 -26.44
C PRO A 232 -6.57 -6.97 -26.01
N LYS A 233 -6.79 -6.42 -24.81
CA LYS A 233 -5.94 -5.36 -24.24
C LYS A 233 -4.74 -5.97 -23.52
N LEU A 234 -4.93 -7.03 -22.74
CA LEU A 234 -3.84 -7.75 -22.07
C LEU A 234 -2.81 -8.30 -23.06
N LEU A 235 -3.26 -8.84 -24.20
CA LEU A 235 -2.38 -9.31 -25.29
C LEU A 235 -1.45 -8.23 -25.87
N LYS A 236 -1.78 -6.94 -25.67
CA LYS A 236 -0.95 -5.82 -26.13
C LYS A 236 0.09 -5.38 -25.10
N LEU A 237 -0.01 -5.82 -23.84
CA LEU A 237 0.90 -5.44 -22.77
C LEU A 237 2.15 -6.33 -22.76
N ASP A 238 1.97 -7.62 -22.44
CA ASP A 238 3.03 -8.62 -22.40
C ASP A 238 2.41 -10.01 -22.54
N LYS A 239 3.05 -10.87 -23.33
CA LYS A 239 2.67 -12.28 -23.45
C LYS A 239 2.76 -13.02 -22.11
N LYS A 240 3.72 -12.67 -21.25
CA LYS A 240 3.91 -13.31 -19.94
C LYS A 240 2.69 -13.18 -19.03
N ILE A 241 1.99 -12.05 -19.08
CA ILE A 241 0.76 -11.81 -18.30
C ILE A 241 -0.37 -12.73 -18.78
N ILE A 242 -0.44 -12.98 -20.08
CA ILE A 242 -1.42 -13.91 -20.65
C ILE A 242 -1.06 -15.37 -20.33
N GLU A 243 0.23 -15.70 -20.35
CA GLU A 243 0.72 -17.04 -19.99
C GLU A 243 0.46 -17.37 -18.51
N SER A 244 0.40 -16.36 -17.63
CA SER A 244 0.06 -16.53 -16.21
C SER A 244 -1.44 -16.44 -15.92
N LEU A 245 -2.29 -16.20 -16.92
CA LEU A 245 -3.73 -16.10 -16.76
C LEU A 245 -4.38 -17.49 -16.68
N LYS A 246 -5.17 -17.72 -15.64
CA LYS A 246 -6.02 -18.90 -15.46
C LYS A 246 -7.49 -18.51 -15.30
N GLU A 247 -8.40 -19.32 -15.83
CA GLU A 247 -9.84 -19.25 -15.53
C GLU A 247 -10.14 -20.31 -14.47
N ASP A 248 -10.68 -19.89 -13.33
CA ASP A 248 -11.00 -20.72 -12.16
C ASP A 248 -12.50 -21.07 -12.12
#